data_AF-A0AAT9HDZ3-F1
#
_entry.id   AF-A0AAT9HDZ3-F1
#
_cell.length_a   1.000
_cell.length_b   1.000
_cell.length_c   1.000
_cell.angle_alpha   90.00
_cell.angle_beta   90.00
_cell.angle_gamma   90.00
#
_symmetry.space_group_name_H-M   'P 1'
#
loop_
_entity.id
_entity.type
_entity.pdbx_description
1 polymer ?
#
loop_
_entity_poly.entity_id
_entity_poly.type
_entity_poly.pdbx_seq_one_letter_code
_entity_poly.pdbx_strand_id
1 'polypeptide(L)'
;MSVLNTPLHELDPAVAAAVDAELHRQQSTLEMIASENFAPVAVMEAQGSVLTNKYAEGYPGRRYYGGCEHVDVIEQIAIDRVKELFGAEHANVQPHSGAQANAAAMFALLKPGDTIMGLNLAHGGHLTHGMKINFSGKLYSVVPYHVGDDGQVDMAEVERLAKESKPKLIVAGWSAYPRQLDFAAFRRIADEVGAYLMVDMAHFAGLVAAGLHPNPVPHAHVVTTTTHKTLGGPRGGVILSTAELAKKINSAVFPGQQGGPLEHVVAAKAVAFKVCASEEFKERQRRTLEGARILAERLVKDDVKAVGVDVLSGGTDVHLVLVDLRDSELDGQQAEDRLHEVGITVNRNAIPNDPRPPMVTSGLRIGTPALATRGFTAEDFTEVADVIAETLKPSYDVDALRARVTALAAKHPLYPGLQVISYAFLCTDIRGIAHTGPVSAVPRTCIRRNDPSSLCTTPSRWTASSAEPLGVLPWPSRSSICSRSASARPARTRSARCGPPGCSPGGCATRTCWTRSPRSARSCTAPWAPPGTATARPRRCCWAWRATRPARWTWSRPTSGWRRSRTAAGSGCSASTRSRSPSPTTWCCTAARHSRTTPTA
;
A
#
# COMPACT_ATOMS: atom_id res chain seq x y z
N MET A 1 -18.75 25.16 21.08
CA MET A 1 -19.29 24.42 19.92
C MET A 1 -19.17 22.91 20.19
N SER A 2 -19.64 22.04 19.30
CA SER A 2 -19.37 20.59 19.43
C SER A 2 -18.01 20.26 18.84
N VAL A 3 -17.19 19.47 19.56
CA VAL A 3 -15.87 18.99 19.10
C VAL A 3 -15.96 18.27 17.75
N LEU A 4 -17.11 17.65 17.44
CA LEU A 4 -17.40 17.00 16.15
C LEU A 4 -17.20 17.91 14.93
N ASN A 5 -17.29 19.23 15.11
CA ASN A 5 -17.20 20.23 14.04
C ASN A 5 -15.98 21.15 14.19
N THR A 6 -15.10 20.92 15.17
CA THR A 6 -13.91 21.75 15.40
C THR A 6 -12.78 21.34 14.42
N PRO A 7 -12.17 22.26 13.67
CA PRO A 7 -11.10 21.94 12.73
C PRO A 7 -9.82 21.52 13.44
N LEU A 8 -8.95 20.78 12.75
CA LEU A 8 -7.74 20.18 13.36
C LEU A 8 -6.82 21.21 14.02
N HIS A 9 -6.62 22.40 13.43
CA HIS A 9 -5.76 23.43 14.03
C HIS A 9 -6.34 24.09 15.30
N GLU A 10 -7.66 24.04 15.50
CA GLU A 10 -8.29 24.48 16.76
C GLU A 10 -8.26 23.37 17.82
N LEU A 11 -8.50 22.12 17.41
CA LEU A 11 -8.65 20.98 18.33
C LEU A 11 -7.29 20.40 18.79
N ASP A 12 -6.34 20.27 17.87
CA ASP A 12 -4.98 19.78 18.11
C ASP A 12 -3.97 20.55 17.22
N PRO A 13 -3.59 21.78 17.62
CA PRO A 13 -2.59 22.56 16.89
C PRO A 13 -1.21 21.89 16.82
N ALA A 14 -0.90 20.95 17.72
CA ALA A 14 0.39 20.25 17.70
C ALA A 14 0.42 19.21 16.56
N VAL A 15 -0.66 18.45 16.36
CA VAL A 15 -0.81 17.55 15.21
C VAL A 15 -0.94 18.35 13.91
N ALA A 16 -1.67 19.48 13.90
CA ALA A 16 -1.74 20.35 12.72
C ALA A 16 -0.36 20.83 12.26
N ALA A 17 0.45 21.36 13.18
CA ALA A 17 1.82 21.81 12.89
C ALA A 17 2.75 20.68 12.40
N ALA A 18 2.57 19.45 12.91
CA ALA A 18 3.33 18.28 12.45
C ALA A 18 2.95 17.85 11.02
N VAL A 19 1.67 17.91 10.65
CA VAL A 19 1.20 17.64 9.27
C VAL A 19 1.70 18.72 8.31
N ASP A 20 1.67 19.98 8.72
CA ASP A 20 2.17 21.11 7.94
C ASP A 20 3.69 21.03 7.70
N ALA A 21 4.45 20.56 8.69
CA ALA A 21 5.89 20.33 8.57
C ALA A 21 6.23 19.18 7.59
N GLU A 22 5.48 18.08 7.60
CA GLU A 22 5.69 16.98 6.65
C GLU A 22 5.28 17.36 5.21
N LEU A 23 4.21 18.15 5.04
CA LEU A 23 3.88 18.75 3.73
C LEU A 23 5.03 19.62 3.22
N HIS A 24 5.62 20.45 4.09
CA HIS A 24 6.79 21.25 3.74
C HIS A 24 8.01 20.41 3.36
N ARG A 25 8.29 19.30 4.08
CA ARG A 25 9.37 18.35 3.71
C ARG A 25 9.15 17.78 2.32
N GLN A 26 7.96 17.25 2.04
CA GLN A 26 7.62 16.65 0.74
C GLN A 26 7.69 17.66 -0.42
N GLN A 27 7.40 18.93 -0.16
CA GLN A 27 7.52 20.01 -1.15
C GLN A 27 8.99 20.41 -1.42
N SER A 28 9.80 20.55 -0.37
CA SER A 28 11.17 21.10 -0.42
C SER A 28 12.25 20.08 -0.75
N THR A 29 12.05 18.80 -0.48
CA THR A 29 13.01 17.71 -0.76
C THR A 29 12.66 16.94 -2.04
N LEU A 30 13.58 16.11 -2.51
CA LEU A 30 13.36 15.15 -3.59
C LEU A 30 13.15 13.75 -3.00
N GLU A 31 11.91 13.30 -2.99
CA GLU A 31 11.54 11.97 -2.51
C GLU A 31 11.87 10.91 -3.58
N MET A 32 12.76 9.97 -3.25
CA MET A 32 13.27 8.94 -4.16
C MET A 32 13.33 7.55 -3.51
N ILE A 33 12.65 7.32 -2.38
CA ILE A 33 12.42 5.97 -1.87
C ILE A 33 11.53 5.20 -2.88
N ALA A 34 12.04 4.10 -3.43
CA ALA A 34 11.40 3.32 -4.51
C ALA A 34 10.04 2.63 -4.17
N SER A 35 9.48 2.91 -2.99
CA SER A 35 8.17 2.46 -2.53
C SER A 35 7.22 3.61 -2.14
N GLU A 36 7.62 4.87 -2.31
CA GLU A 36 6.83 6.06 -1.99
C GLU A 36 6.37 6.77 -3.28
N ASN A 37 5.27 7.53 -3.18
CA ASN A 37 4.67 8.30 -4.27
C ASN A 37 3.66 9.31 -3.71
N PHE A 38 3.30 10.33 -4.48
CA PHE A 38 2.35 11.37 -4.06
C PHE A 38 0.93 11.07 -4.57
N ALA A 39 -0.03 10.99 -3.64
CA ALA A 39 -1.42 10.68 -3.96
C ALA A 39 -2.17 11.92 -4.50
N PRO A 40 -2.93 11.82 -5.61
CA PRO A 40 -3.74 12.94 -6.11
C PRO A 40 -4.67 13.51 -5.04
N VAL A 41 -4.92 14.82 -5.05
CA VAL A 41 -5.76 15.49 -4.03
C VAL A 41 -7.14 14.84 -3.90
N ALA A 42 -7.77 14.46 -5.02
CA ALA A 42 -9.05 13.74 -5.02
C ALA A 42 -9.02 12.35 -4.35
N VAL A 43 -7.85 11.71 -4.25
CA VAL A 43 -7.65 10.47 -3.47
C VAL A 43 -7.60 10.79 -1.97
N MET A 44 -6.98 11.90 -1.59
CA MET A 44 -6.94 12.37 -0.20
C MET A 44 -8.32 12.88 0.28
N GLU A 45 -9.07 13.57 -0.58
CA GLU A 45 -10.47 13.97 -0.32
C GLU A 45 -11.38 12.77 -0.05
N ALA A 46 -11.27 11.71 -0.87
CA ALA A 46 -12.02 10.47 -0.65
C ALA A 46 -11.59 9.74 0.63
N GLN A 47 -10.28 9.71 0.91
CA GLN A 47 -9.69 9.10 2.10
C GLN A 47 -10.13 9.80 3.40
N GLY A 48 -10.27 11.13 3.40
CA GLY A 48 -10.72 11.93 4.55
C GLY A 48 -12.24 12.08 4.68
N SER A 49 -13.03 11.34 3.89
CA SER A 49 -14.48 11.54 3.78
C SER A 49 -15.31 10.86 4.88
N VAL A 50 -16.60 11.23 4.96
CA VAL A 50 -17.60 10.67 5.89
C VAL A 50 -17.76 9.14 5.81
N LEU A 51 -17.24 8.50 4.77
CA LEU A 51 -17.20 7.05 4.59
C LEU A 51 -16.38 6.33 5.68
N THR A 52 -15.52 7.05 6.41
CA THR A 52 -14.86 6.52 7.63
C THR A 52 -15.84 6.11 8.73
N ASN A 53 -17.09 6.58 8.70
CA ASN A 53 -18.12 6.25 9.67
C ASN A 53 -18.94 5.00 9.29
N LYS A 54 -18.77 4.45 8.07
CA LYS A 54 -19.65 3.38 7.58
C LYS A 54 -19.05 1.99 7.82
N TYR A 55 -19.72 1.21 8.67
CA TYR A 55 -19.42 -0.21 8.89
C TYR A 55 -20.22 -1.08 7.89
N ALA A 56 -19.52 -1.85 7.05
CA ALA A 56 -20.09 -2.50 5.86
C ALA A 56 -19.61 -3.95 5.64
N GLU A 57 -19.55 -4.76 6.70
CA GLU A 57 -19.17 -6.17 6.62
C GLU A 57 -19.98 -6.97 5.59
N GLY A 58 -19.31 -7.91 4.90
CA GLY A 58 -19.81 -8.60 3.72
C GLY A 58 -19.28 -7.98 2.43
N TYR A 59 -20.07 -8.08 1.37
CA TYR A 59 -19.74 -7.60 0.02
C TYR A 59 -20.97 -6.92 -0.62
N PRO A 60 -20.83 -6.19 -1.74
CA PRO A 60 -21.95 -5.50 -2.39
C PRO A 60 -23.16 -6.41 -2.64
N GLY A 61 -24.35 -5.94 -2.27
CA GLY A 61 -25.61 -6.70 -2.32
C GLY A 61 -25.72 -7.85 -1.31
N ARG A 62 -24.70 -8.09 -0.46
CA ARG A 62 -24.61 -9.19 0.53
C ARG A 62 -23.89 -8.72 1.81
N ARG A 63 -24.41 -7.64 2.40
CA ARG A 63 -23.91 -7.05 3.65
C ARG A 63 -24.58 -7.67 4.87
N TYR A 64 -23.86 -7.63 6.00
CA TYR A 64 -24.36 -8.01 7.32
C TYR A 64 -25.10 -6.85 8.03
N TYR A 65 -24.94 -5.62 7.52
CA TYR A 65 -25.51 -4.39 8.06
C TYR A 65 -26.30 -3.63 6.99
N GLY A 66 -27.39 -2.97 7.39
CA GLY A 66 -28.19 -2.11 6.50
C GLY A 66 -27.58 -0.72 6.25
N GLY A 67 -28.18 0.05 5.34
CA GLY A 67 -27.74 1.42 5.01
C GLY A 67 -26.42 1.45 4.23
N CYS A 68 -26.22 0.49 3.30
CA CYS A 68 -24.97 0.29 2.54
C CYS A 68 -25.08 0.67 1.06
N GLU A 69 -26.26 1.15 0.62
CA GLU A 69 -26.63 1.47 -0.76
C GLU A 69 -25.62 2.36 -1.52
N HIS A 70 -24.90 3.24 -0.83
CA HIS A 70 -23.88 4.09 -1.46
C HIS A 70 -22.47 3.48 -1.43
N VAL A 71 -22.11 2.71 -0.39
CA VAL A 71 -20.80 2.04 -0.34
C VAL A 71 -20.74 0.81 -1.23
N ASP A 72 -21.87 0.12 -1.44
CA ASP A 72 -21.98 -0.97 -2.42
C ASP A 72 -21.69 -0.47 -3.85
N VAL A 73 -22.16 0.73 -4.21
CA VAL A 73 -21.84 1.38 -5.49
C VAL A 73 -20.36 1.74 -5.58
N ILE A 74 -19.77 2.28 -4.50
CA ILE A 74 -18.36 2.69 -4.47
C ILE A 74 -17.42 1.48 -4.55
N GLU A 75 -17.68 0.41 -3.79
CA GLU A 75 -16.89 -0.83 -3.83
C GLU A 75 -17.04 -1.52 -5.20
N GLN A 76 -18.23 -1.55 -5.78
CA GLN A 76 -18.43 -2.10 -7.13
C GLN A 76 -17.64 -1.31 -8.18
N ILE A 77 -17.66 0.04 -8.13
CA ILE A 77 -16.84 0.89 -9.01
C ILE A 77 -15.33 0.63 -8.81
N ALA A 78 -14.88 0.37 -7.58
CA ALA A 78 -13.48 0.00 -7.31
C ALA A 78 -13.12 -1.37 -7.91
N ILE A 79 -14.00 -2.36 -7.78
CA ILE A 79 -13.85 -3.72 -8.33
C ILE A 79 -13.81 -3.68 -9.86
N ASP A 80 -14.73 -2.98 -10.50
CA ASP A 80 -14.83 -2.97 -11.96
C ASP A 80 -13.64 -2.24 -12.59
N ARG A 81 -13.24 -1.07 -12.07
CA ARG A 81 -12.06 -0.34 -12.56
C ARG A 81 -10.76 -1.15 -12.39
N VAL A 82 -10.57 -1.83 -11.25
CA VAL A 82 -9.33 -2.61 -11.05
C VAL A 82 -9.32 -3.90 -11.87
N LYS A 83 -10.49 -4.46 -12.20
CA LYS A 83 -10.59 -5.55 -13.19
C LYS A 83 -10.26 -5.07 -14.60
N GLU A 84 -10.80 -3.93 -15.01
CA GLU A 84 -10.56 -3.30 -16.31
C GLU A 84 -9.07 -2.98 -16.53
N LEU A 85 -8.41 -2.35 -15.54
CA LEU A 85 -6.98 -1.99 -15.59
C LEU A 85 -6.02 -3.16 -15.83
N PHE A 86 -6.38 -4.38 -15.37
CA PHE A 86 -5.46 -5.52 -15.35
C PHE A 86 -5.97 -6.76 -16.12
N GLY A 87 -7.19 -6.72 -16.65
CA GLY A 87 -7.81 -7.85 -17.36
C GLY A 87 -8.24 -9.00 -16.44
N ALA A 88 -8.59 -8.72 -15.17
CA ALA A 88 -8.87 -9.76 -14.16
C ALA A 88 -10.34 -10.22 -14.15
N GLU A 89 -10.57 -11.53 -14.02
CA GLU A 89 -11.92 -12.11 -13.90
C GLU A 89 -12.60 -11.68 -12.60
N HIS A 90 -11.85 -11.67 -11.49
CA HIS A 90 -12.30 -11.32 -10.15
C HIS A 90 -11.30 -10.41 -9.44
N ALA A 91 -11.80 -9.49 -8.61
CA ALA A 91 -11.00 -8.63 -7.75
C ALA A 91 -11.66 -8.46 -6.38
N ASN A 92 -10.84 -8.44 -5.32
CA ASN A 92 -11.22 -8.05 -3.97
C ASN A 92 -10.41 -6.81 -3.56
N VAL A 93 -11.13 -5.71 -3.28
CA VAL A 93 -10.56 -4.40 -2.98
C VAL A 93 -10.55 -4.07 -1.48
N GLN A 94 -11.02 -4.98 -0.62
CA GLN A 94 -11.10 -4.77 0.82
C GLN A 94 -9.78 -4.89 1.62
N PRO A 95 -8.65 -5.47 1.16
CA PRO A 95 -7.44 -5.54 1.99
C PRO A 95 -6.91 -4.17 2.42
N HIS A 96 -6.68 -3.99 3.73
CA HIS A 96 -6.20 -2.73 4.30
C HIS A 96 -4.71 -2.46 3.96
N SER A 97 -3.97 -3.48 3.55
CA SER A 97 -2.58 -3.38 3.09
C SER A 97 -2.22 -4.53 2.14
N GLY A 98 -1.11 -4.39 1.40
CA GLY A 98 -0.56 -5.50 0.60
C GLY A 98 -0.10 -6.69 1.44
N ALA A 99 0.38 -6.45 2.67
CA ALA A 99 0.73 -7.54 3.58
C ALA A 99 -0.50 -8.39 3.96
N GLN A 100 -1.66 -7.75 4.17
CA GLN A 100 -2.94 -8.44 4.38
C GLN A 100 -3.51 -9.06 3.09
N ALA A 101 -3.27 -8.45 1.91
CA ALA A 101 -3.62 -9.06 0.64
C ALA A 101 -2.87 -10.40 0.45
N ASN A 102 -1.55 -10.44 0.70
CA ASN A 102 -0.77 -11.67 0.66
C ASN A 102 -1.21 -12.66 1.74
N ALA A 103 -1.50 -12.20 2.96
CA ALA A 103 -1.96 -13.07 4.06
C ALA A 103 -3.30 -13.75 3.73
N ALA A 104 -4.29 -13.00 3.22
CA ALA A 104 -5.57 -13.56 2.83
C ALA A 104 -5.47 -14.45 1.57
N ALA A 105 -4.62 -14.09 0.59
CA ALA A 105 -4.35 -14.94 -0.57
C ALA A 105 -3.70 -16.28 -0.17
N MET A 106 -2.68 -16.25 0.70
CA MET A 106 -2.06 -17.46 1.25
C MET A 106 -3.06 -18.27 2.08
N PHE A 107 -3.85 -17.64 2.94
CA PHE A 107 -4.88 -18.31 3.75
C PHE A 107 -6.02 -18.93 2.92
N ALA A 108 -6.31 -18.40 1.73
CA ALA A 108 -7.29 -18.97 0.80
C ALA A 108 -6.80 -20.24 0.07
N LEU A 109 -5.48 -20.41 -0.05
CA LEU A 109 -4.84 -21.44 -0.86
C LEU A 109 -4.12 -22.53 -0.04
N LEU A 110 -3.66 -22.18 1.17
CA LEU A 110 -2.70 -22.96 1.97
C LEU A 110 -3.18 -23.27 3.38
N LYS A 111 -2.60 -24.30 3.97
CA LYS A 111 -2.71 -24.67 5.38
C LYS A 111 -1.37 -24.40 6.09
N PRO A 112 -1.37 -24.15 7.41
CA PRO A 112 -0.13 -24.14 8.19
C PRO A 112 0.64 -25.45 8.00
N GLY A 113 1.95 -25.36 7.74
CA GLY A 113 2.82 -26.48 7.40
C GLY A 113 2.97 -26.78 5.90
N ASP A 114 2.14 -26.22 5.01
CA ASP A 114 2.39 -26.29 3.57
C ASP A 114 3.71 -25.58 3.21
N THR A 115 4.36 -26.00 2.12
CA THR A 115 5.61 -25.40 1.64
C THR A 115 5.35 -24.28 0.63
N ILE A 116 6.06 -23.16 0.76
CA ILE A 116 6.05 -22.04 -0.18
C ILE A 116 7.46 -21.76 -0.71
N MET A 117 7.54 -21.28 -1.95
CA MET A 117 8.73 -20.68 -2.54
C MET A 117 8.55 -19.19 -2.76
N GLY A 118 9.62 -18.41 -2.58
CA GLY A 118 9.64 -16.97 -2.75
C GLY A 118 11.06 -16.45 -2.87
N LEU A 119 11.24 -15.28 -3.48
CA LEU A 119 12.56 -14.65 -3.63
C LEU A 119 13.13 -14.33 -2.25
N ASN A 120 14.40 -14.67 -2.02
CA ASN A 120 15.09 -14.38 -0.77
C ASN A 120 15.10 -12.87 -0.49
N LEU A 121 14.84 -12.48 0.76
CA LEU A 121 14.78 -11.07 1.18
C LEU A 121 16.08 -10.30 0.86
N ALA A 122 17.25 -10.94 1.02
CA ALA A 122 18.54 -10.34 0.68
C ALA A 122 18.79 -10.27 -0.84
N HIS A 123 18.07 -11.05 -1.64
CA HIS A 123 18.15 -11.06 -3.11
C HIS A 123 16.97 -10.31 -3.75
N GLY A 124 16.30 -9.42 -2.99
CA GLY A 124 15.28 -8.50 -3.50
C GLY A 124 13.83 -8.84 -3.18
N GLY A 125 13.54 -9.93 -2.45
CA GLY A 125 12.19 -10.35 -2.08
C GLY A 125 11.45 -9.39 -1.12
N HIS A 126 10.29 -9.81 -0.61
CA HIS A 126 9.55 -9.06 0.41
C HIS A 126 9.38 -9.86 1.71
N LEU A 127 9.18 -9.14 2.82
CA LEU A 127 8.95 -9.68 4.16
C LEU A 127 7.83 -10.75 4.20
N THR A 128 6.82 -10.63 3.35
CA THR A 128 5.66 -11.56 3.27
C THR A 128 5.86 -12.72 2.30
N HIS A 129 7.03 -12.87 1.67
CA HIS A 129 7.35 -13.97 0.75
C HIS A 129 8.04 -15.15 1.43
N GLY A 130 8.13 -15.15 2.76
CA GLY A 130 8.72 -16.25 3.54
C GLY A 130 9.72 -15.85 4.63
N MET A 131 9.91 -14.56 4.96
CA MET A 131 10.84 -14.18 6.02
C MET A 131 10.45 -14.84 7.36
N LYS A 132 11.41 -15.52 8.01
CA LYS A 132 11.24 -16.35 9.23
C LYS A 132 10.46 -15.72 10.39
N ILE A 133 10.47 -14.40 10.55
CA ILE A 133 9.75 -13.69 11.63
C ILE A 133 8.37 -13.13 11.21
N ASN A 134 8.07 -13.13 9.90
CA ASN A 134 6.77 -12.73 9.34
C ASN A 134 5.71 -13.84 9.54
N PHE A 135 4.43 -13.57 9.26
CA PHE A 135 3.39 -14.61 9.28
C PHE A 135 3.72 -15.75 8.31
N SER A 136 4.26 -15.42 7.12
CA SER A 136 4.59 -16.38 6.07
C SER A 136 5.63 -17.41 6.56
N GLY A 137 6.80 -16.97 7.02
CA GLY A 137 7.84 -17.84 7.58
C GLY A 137 7.55 -18.41 8.99
N LYS A 138 6.42 -18.07 9.61
CA LYS A 138 5.92 -18.68 10.86
C LYS A 138 4.85 -19.76 10.65
N LEU A 139 4.07 -19.64 9.58
CA LEU A 139 2.96 -20.57 9.29
C LEU A 139 3.33 -21.63 8.24
N TYR A 140 4.26 -21.34 7.33
CA TYR A 140 4.60 -22.19 6.20
C TYR A 140 6.06 -22.64 6.27
N SER A 141 6.35 -23.79 5.64
CA SER A 141 7.74 -24.16 5.33
C SER A 141 8.21 -23.29 4.15
N VAL A 142 9.42 -22.75 4.20
CA VAL A 142 9.90 -21.78 3.21
C VAL A 142 11.16 -22.30 2.52
N VAL A 143 11.11 -22.34 1.20
CA VAL A 143 12.25 -22.64 0.33
C VAL A 143 12.56 -21.37 -0.47
N PRO A 144 13.58 -20.58 -0.08
CA PRO A 144 13.93 -19.37 -0.82
C PRO A 144 14.58 -19.73 -2.16
N TYR A 145 14.29 -18.96 -3.20
CA TYR A 145 15.08 -18.91 -4.43
C TYR A 145 15.80 -17.57 -4.54
N HIS A 146 16.80 -17.49 -5.42
CA HIS A 146 17.82 -16.44 -5.43
C HIS A 146 17.96 -15.75 -6.80
N VAL A 147 18.87 -14.79 -6.86
CA VAL A 147 19.43 -14.28 -8.12
C VAL A 147 20.82 -14.88 -8.34
N GLY A 148 21.19 -15.09 -9.60
CA GLY A 148 22.54 -15.50 -10.01
C GLY A 148 23.53 -14.32 -10.02
N ASP A 149 24.75 -14.60 -10.50
CA ASP A 149 25.86 -13.63 -10.50
C ASP A 149 25.63 -12.42 -11.43
N ASP A 150 24.74 -12.54 -12.41
CA ASP A 150 24.30 -11.44 -13.28
C ASP A 150 23.23 -10.52 -12.62
N GLY A 151 22.77 -10.88 -11.42
CA GLY A 151 21.71 -10.17 -10.70
C GLY A 151 20.29 -10.50 -11.15
N GLN A 152 20.08 -11.48 -12.04
CA GLN A 152 18.76 -11.94 -12.47
C GLN A 152 18.31 -13.18 -11.68
N VAL A 153 16.99 -13.38 -11.52
CA VAL A 153 16.45 -14.59 -10.86
C VAL A 153 16.88 -15.84 -11.62
N ASP A 154 17.54 -16.77 -10.94
CA ASP A 154 17.96 -18.04 -11.54
C ASP A 154 16.74 -18.95 -11.73
N MET A 155 16.18 -18.93 -12.93
CA MET A 155 15.02 -19.75 -13.29
C MET A 155 15.34 -21.26 -13.31
N ALA A 156 16.62 -21.66 -13.43
CA ALA A 156 17.03 -23.05 -13.28
C ALA A 156 17.10 -23.47 -11.79
N GLU A 157 17.53 -22.58 -10.89
CA GLU A 157 17.39 -22.78 -9.45
C GLU A 157 15.91 -22.89 -9.05
N VAL A 158 15.05 -21.97 -9.53
CA VAL A 158 13.60 -22.01 -9.29
C VAL A 158 13.00 -23.34 -9.77
N GLU A 159 13.34 -23.79 -10.98
CA GLU A 159 12.83 -25.04 -11.53
C GLU A 159 13.32 -26.27 -10.74
N ARG A 160 14.60 -26.29 -10.34
CA ARG A 160 15.21 -27.34 -9.52
C ARG A 160 14.55 -27.42 -8.13
N LEU A 161 14.52 -26.30 -7.41
CA LEU A 161 13.95 -26.20 -6.06
C LEU A 161 12.46 -26.55 -6.04
N ALA A 162 11.71 -26.19 -7.07
CA ALA A 162 10.30 -26.55 -7.20
C ALA A 162 10.12 -28.08 -7.31
N LYS A 163 10.95 -28.77 -8.10
CA LYS A 163 10.88 -30.23 -8.30
C LYS A 163 11.34 -31.01 -7.07
N GLU A 164 12.35 -30.51 -6.36
CA GLU A 164 12.85 -31.05 -5.11
C GLU A 164 11.84 -30.89 -3.95
N SER A 165 11.35 -29.67 -3.72
CA SER A 165 10.54 -29.33 -2.54
C SER A 165 9.03 -29.50 -2.73
N LYS A 166 8.54 -29.50 -3.99
CA LYS A 166 7.13 -29.63 -4.37
C LYS A 166 6.23 -28.66 -3.59
N PRO A 167 6.48 -27.33 -3.73
CA PRO A 167 5.74 -26.31 -2.99
C PRO A 167 4.26 -26.35 -3.34
N LYS A 168 3.42 -25.79 -2.47
CA LYS A 168 2.00 -25.55 -2.76
C LYS A 168 1.72 -24.14 -3.25
N LEU A 169 2.65 -23.21 -3.04
CA LEU A 169 2.65 -21.87 -3.63
C LEU A 169 4.07 -21.49 -4.09
N ILE A 170 4.20 -21.01 -5.32
CA ILE A 170 5.36 -20.23 -5.76
C ILE A 170 4.93 -18.76 -5.80
N VAL A 171 5.71 -17.89 -5.14
CA VAL A 171 5.51 -16.44 -5.12
C VAL A 171 6.55 -15.80 -6.04
N ALA A 172 6.06 -15.11 -7.08
CA ALA A 172 6.89 -14.34 -8.02
C ALA A 172 6.65 -12.84 -7.79
N GLY A 173 7.60 -12.14 -7.20
CA GLY A 173 7.46 -10.73 -6.84
C GLY A 173 8.60 -10.25 -5.95
N TRP A 174 8.76 -8.94 -5.82
CA TRP A 174 9.96 -8.33 -5.24
C TRP A 174 9.71 -6.93 -4.63
N SER A 175 10.65 -6.51 -3.79
CA SER A 175 10.75 -5.14 -3.24
C SER A 175 11.97 -4.38 -3.78
N ALA A 176 13.01 -5.09 -4.20
CA ALA A 176 14.31 -4.54 -4.57
C ALA A 176 15.00 -5.44 -5.61
N TYR A 177 14.49 -5.42 -6.85
CA TYR A 177 15.02 -6.17 -7.98
C TYR A 177 14.85 -5.30 -9.25
N PRO A 178 15.91 -5.02 -10.03
CA PRO A 178 15.88 -3.99 -11.08
C PRO A 178 15.42 -4.53 -12.45
N ARG A 179 15.00 -5.81 -12.54
CA ARG A 179 14.66 -6.49 -13.79
C ARG A 179 13.21 -6.98 -13.79
N GLN A 180 12.73 -7.40 -14.95
CA GLN A 180 11.39 -7.97 -15.11
C GLN A 180 11.42 -9.48 -14.81
N LEU A 181 10.28 -10.09 -14.52
CA LEU A 181 10.16 -11.54 -14.23
C LEU A 181 9.46 -12.27 -15.38
N ASP A 182 9.96 -13.44 -15.77
CA ASP A 182 9.28 -14.32 -16.71
C ASP A 182 8.13 -15.07 -16.03
N PHE A 183 6.95 -14.44 -16.01
CA PHE A 183 5.72 -15.03 -15.49
C PHE A 183 5.27 -16.29 -16.24
N ALA A 184 5.69 -16.49 -17.50
CA ALA A 184 5.37 -17.69 -18.27
C ALA A 184 6.24 -18.89 -17.83
N ALA A 185 7.53 -18.69 -17.60
CA ALA A 185 8.40 -19.71 -17.01
C ALA A 185 8.00 -20.04 -15.57
N PHE A 186 7.72 -19.03 -14.73
CA PHE A 186 7.16 -19.25 -13.38
C PHE A 186 5.85 -20.05 -13.43
N ARG A 187 4.99 -19.80 -14.41
CA ARG A 187 3.74 -20.55 -14.60
C ARG A 187 3.98 -22.00 -15.02
N ARG A 188 4.85 -22.24 -16.02
CA ARG A 188 5.25 -23.59 -16.44
C ARG A 188 5.76 -24.43 -15.27
N ILE A 189 6.64 -23.87 -14.45
CA ILE A 189 7.22 -24.55 -13.28
C ILE A 189 6.14 -24.84 -12.22
N ALA A 190 5.24 -23.88 -11.95
CA ALA A 190 4.15 -24.08 -11.02
C ALA A 190 3.18 -25.20 -11.46
N ASP A 191 2.81 -25.25 -12.75
CA ASP A 191 1.95 -26.31 -13.30
C ASP A 191 2.64 -27.69 -13.24
N GLU A 192 3.93 -27.77 -13.58
CA GLU A 192 4.69 -29.04 -13.59
C GLU A 192 4.72 -29.72 -12.20
N VAL A 193 4.82 -28.94 -11.12
CA VAL A 193 4.86 -29.47 -9.74
C VAL A 193 3.49 -29.44 -9.05
N GLY A 194 2.44 -28.94 -9.71
CA GLY A 194 1.10 -28.78 -9.17
C GLY A 194 1.01 -27.76 -8.03
N ALA A 195 1.76 -26.67 -8.10
CA ALA A 195 1.70 -25.53 -7.19
C ALA A 195 0.74 -24.45 -7.72
N TYR A 196 0.21 -23.61 -6.83
CA TYR A 196 -0.32 -22.33 -7.25
C TYR A 196 0.83 -21.37 -7.59
N LEU A 197 0.58 -20.43 -8.51
CA LEU A 197 1.42 -19.26 -8.76
C LEU A 197 0.69 -18.03 -8.23
N MET A 198 1.30 -17.32 -7.27
CA MET A 198 0.89 -15.97 -6.89
C MET A 198 1.95 -14.97 -7.36
N VAL A 199 1.52 -13.90 -8.03
CA VAL A 199 2.39 -12.76 -8.32
C VAL A 199 2.12 -11.63 -7.35
N ASP A 200 3.15 -11.11 -6.69
CA ASP A 200 3.06 -9.89 -5.90
C ASP A 200 3.63 -8.73 -6.72
N MET A 201 2.74 -7.99 -7.38
CA MET A 201 3.10 -6.84 -8.22
C MET A 201 3.11 -5.52 -7.46
N ALA A 202 3.15 -5.53 -6.12
CA ALA A 202 3.06 -4.33 -5.28
C ALA A 202 3.98 -3.18 -5.72
N HIS A 203 5.18 -3.49 -6.21
CA HIS A 203 6.16 -2.51 -6.69
C HIS A 203 5.91 -2.03 -8.13
N PHE A 204 5.53 -2.92 -9.06
CA PHE A 204 5.46 -2.62 -10.51
C PHE A 204 4.03 -2.49 -11.08
N ALA A 205 2.98 -2.58 -10.26
CA ALA A 205 1.59 -2.52 -10.71
C ALA A 205 1.21 -1.28 -11.54
N GLY A 206 1.80 -0.12 -11.29
CA GLY A 206 1.58 1.07 -12.12
C GLY A 206 2.18 0.93 -13.52
N LEU A 207 3.34 0.28 -13.65
CA LEU A 207 3.95 -0.03 -14.95
C LEU A 207 3.09 -1.03 -15.74
N VAL A 208 2.49 -2.01 -15.06
CA VAL A 208 1.54 -2.96 -15.68
C VAL A 208 0.28 -2.25 -16.15
N ALA A 209 -0.33 -1.41 -15.31
CA ALA A 209 -1.51 -0.62 -15.67
C ALA A 209 -1.25 0.34 -16.85
N ALA A 210 -0.01 0.81 -17.02
CA ALA A 210 0.41 1.63 -18.15
C ALA A 210 0.79 0.82 -19.42
N GLY A 211 0.84 -0.51 -19.36
CA GLY A 211 1.30 -1.37 -20.46
C GLY A 211 2.81 -1.36 -20.69
N LEU A 212 3.60 -0.92 -19.70
CA LEU A 212 5.06 -0.76 -19.77
C LEU A 212 5.84 -1.87 -19.02
N HIS A 213 5.13 -2.87 -18.48
CA HIS A 213 5.68 -4.06 -17.85
C HIS A 213 4.76 -5.26 -18.16
N PRO A 214 5.30 -6.48 -18.36
CA PRO A 214 4.50 -7.69 -18.56
C PRO A 214 3.39 -7.83 -17.52
N ASN A 215 2.17 -8.11 -17.98
CA ASN A 215 1.01 -8.31 -17.12
C ASN A 215 1.02 -9.74 -16.55
N PRO A 216 1.04 -9.93 -15.22
CA PRO A 216 1.02 -11.26 -14.61
C PRO A 216 -0.36 -11.95 -14.60
N VAL A 217 -1.46 -11.21 -14.78
CA VAL A 217 -2.84 -11.73 -14.63
C VAL A 217 -3.17 -12.91 -15.57
N PRO A 218 -2.74 -12.94 -16.85
CA PRO A 218 -2.95 -14.10 -17.72
C PRO A 218 -2.18 -15.37 -17.31
N HIS A 219 -1.19 -15.26 -16.43
CA HIS A 219 -0.31 -16.36 -16.02
C HIS A 219 -0.60 -16.84 -14.60
N ALA A 220 -0.74 -15.92 -13.64
CA ALA A 220 -0.88 -16.23 -12.23
C ALA A 220 -2.28 -16.71 -11.86
N HIS A 221 -2.37 -17.56 -10.83
CA HIS A 221 -3.65 -17.97 -10.27
C HIS A 221 -4.25 -16.86 -9.39
N VAL A 222 -3.38 -16.10 -8.72
CA VAL A 222 -3.70 -14.93 -7.89
C VAL A 222 -2.65 -13.86 -8.16
N VAL A 223 -3.06 -12.59 -8.25
CA VAL A 223 -2.14 -11.45 -8.26
C VAL A 223 -2.48 -10.54 -7.08
N THR A 224 -1.50 -10.27 -6.22
CA THR A 224 -1.64 -9.30 -5.12
C THR A 224 -0.91 -8.00 -5.45
N THR A 225 -1.37 -6.89 -4.88
CA THR A 225 -0.70 -5.60 -5.04
C THR A 225 -0.99 -4.62 -3.89
N THR A 226 -0.15 -3.59 -3.78
CA THR A 226 -0.39 -2.39 -2.97
C THR A 226 -0.83 -1.21 -3.83
N THR A 227 -1.79 -0.44 -3.36
CA THR A 227 -2.39 0.66 -4.14
C THR A 227 -1.60 1.98 -4.11
N HIS A 228 -0.52 2.10 -3.35
CA HIS A 228 0.19 3.37 -3.08
C HIS A 228 1.52 3.59 -3.80
N LYS A 229 2.18 2.56 -4.37
CA LYS A 229 3.53 2.68 -4.94
C LYS A 229 3.50 3.29 -6.35
N THR A 230 3.87 2.54 -7.39
CA THR A 230 3.74 2.98 -8.79
C THR A 230 2.29 3.27 -9.21
N LEU A 231 1.27 2.83 -8.46
CA LEU A 231 -0.14 3.21 -8.68
C LEU A 231 -0.52 4.59 -8.11
N GLY A 232 0.28 5.20 -7.22
CA GLY A 232 0.02 6.55 -6.69
C GLY A 232 -1.32 6.75 -5.97
N GLY A 233 -1.95 5.69 -5.47
CA GLY A 233 -3.22 5.72 -4.74
C GLY A 233 -3.06 5.70 -3.21
N PRO A 234 -4.12 5.35 -2.45
CA PRO A 234 -4.07 5.33 -1.00
C PRO A 234 -3.28 4.12 -0.47
N ARG A 235 -2.87 4.16 0.80
CA ARG A 235 -2.39 2.96 1.51
C ARG A 235 -3.53 1.92 1.56
N GLY A 236 -3.22 0.68 1.18
CA GLY A 236 -4.21 -0.32 0.84
C GLY A 236 -3.59 -1.49 0.05
N GLY A 237 -4.35 -2.58 -0.10
CA GLY A 237 -4.03 -3.69 -1.00
C GLY A 237 -5.22 -4.16 -1.85
N VAL A 238 -4.95 -4.98 -2.86
CA VAL A 238 -5.95 -5.64 -3.72
C VAL A 238 -5.51 -7.08 -3.97
N ILE A 239 -6.47 -7.98 -4.13
CA ILE A 239 -6.25 -9.35 -4.63
C ILE A 239 -7.05 -9.52 -5.92
N LEU A 240 -6.38 -9.81 -7.03
CA LEU A 240 -6.97 -10.24 -8.30
C LEU A 240 -6.89 -11.77 -8.38
N SER A 241 -7.88 -12.43 -8.98
CA SER A 241 -7.87 -13.89 -9.16
C SER A 241 -8.69 -14.33 -10.36
N THR A 242 -8.57 -15.62 -10.70
CA THR A 242 -9.59 -16.31 -11.50
C THR A 242 -10.93 -16.36 -10.78
N ALA A 243 -12.01 -16.59 -11.54
CA ALA A 243 -13.37 -16.73 -11.04
C ALA A 243 -13.55 -17.98 -10.16
N GLU A 244 -12.79 -19.05 -10.38
CA GLU A 244 -12.83 -20.26 -9.54
C GLU A 244 -12.39 -19.95 -8.09
N LEU A 245 -11.35 -19.12 -7.94
CA LEU A 245 -10.80 -18.74 -6.64
C LEU A 245 -11.59 -17.64 -5.93
N ALA A 246 -12.44 -16.90 -6.65
CA ALA A 246 -13.18 -15.74 -6.14
C ALA A 246 -13.83 -15.97 -4.77
N LYS A 247 -14.57 -17.08 -4.60
CA LYS A 247 -15.22 -17.42 -3.33
C LYS A 247 -14.21 -17.70 -2.20
N LYS A 248 -13.10 -18.40 -2.50
CA LYS A 248 -12.03 -18.70 -1.53
C LYS A 248 -11.36 -17.41 -1.06
N ILE A 249 -10.96 -16.54 -2.00
CA ILE A 249 -10.35 -15.23 -1.73
C ILE A 249 -11.28 -14.37 -0.87
N ASN A 250 -12.57 -14.27 -1.23
CA ASN A 250 -13.50 -13.41 -0.52
C ASN A 250 -13.77 -13.91 0.90
N SER A 251 -13.97 -15.22 1.09
CA SER A 251 -14.10 -15.80 2.44
C SER A 251 -12.82 -15.69 3.28
N ALA A 252 -11.64 -15.69 2.64
CA ALA A 252 -10.36 -15.52 3.33
C ALA A 252 -10.11 -14.07 3.78
N VAL A 253 -10.53 -13.07 2.99
CA VAL A 253 -10.49 -11.66 3.42
C VAL A 253 -11.52 -11.42 4.52
N PHE A 254 -12.81 -11.71 4.26
CA PHE A 254 -13.90 -11.58 5.21
C PHE A 254 -14.84 -12.81 5.17
N PRO A 255 -15.12 -13.48 6.31
CA PRO A 255 -14.72 -13.16 7.68
C PRO A 255 -13.36 -13.75 8.11
N GLY A 256 -12.52 -14.22 7.17
CA GLY A 256 -11.33 -15.01 7.48
C GLY A 256 -10.15 -14.25 8.12
N GLN A 257 -9.92 -12.98 7.79
CA GLN A 257 -8.75 -12.21 8.24
C GLN A 257 -9.06 -10.74 8.63
N GLN A 258 -10.18 -10.18 8.17
CA GLN A 258 -10.63 -8.81 8.47
C GLN A 258 -12.10 -8.82 8.96
N GLY A 259 -12.49 -7.75 9.65
CA GLY A 259 -13.88 -7.39 9.92
C GLY A 259 -14.41 -6.40 8.88
N GLY A 260 -15.03 -5.31 9.32
CA GLY A 260 -15.55 -4.26 8.42
C GLY A 260 -14.49 -3.65 7.49
N PRO A 261 -14.79 -3.46 6.19
CA PRO A 261 -13.89 -2.82 5.24
C PRO A 261 -13.76 -1.31 5.48
N LEU A 262 -12.61 -0.76 5.12
CA LEU A 262 -12.34 0.69 5.20
C LEU A 262 -12.92 1.42 3.98
N GLU A 263 -14.22 1.72 3.99
CA GLU A 263 -14.94 2.25 2.81
C GLU A 263 -14.39 3.58 2.25
N HIS A 264 -13.80 4.43 3.11
CA HIS A 264 -13.07 5.63 2.69
C HIS A 264 -11.79 5.28 1.89
N VAL A 265 -11.07 4.22 2.28
CA VAL A 265 -9.94 3.68 1.50
C VAL A 265 -10.45 3.06 0.19
N VAL A 266 -11.59 2.37 0.19
CA VAL A 266 -12.19 1.78 -1.02
C VAL A 266 -12.58 2.88 -2.02
N ALA A 267 -13.17 3.99 -1.55
CA ALA A 267 -13.42 5.18 -2.37
C ALA A 267 -12.12 5.79 -2.93
N ALA A 268 -11.11 5.97 -2.09
CA ALA A 268 -9.81 6.49 -2.49
C ALA A 268 -9.12 5.57 -3.54
N LYS A 269 -9.25 4.24 -3.41
CA LYS A 269 -8.83 3.26 -4.42
C LYS A 269 -9.59 3.44 -5.73
N ALA A 270 -10.92 3.57 -5.68
CA ALA A 270 -11.76 3.79 -6.86
C ALA A 270 -11.35 5.05 -7.64
N VAL A 271 -11.01 6.15 -6.94
CA VAL A 271 -10.47 7.38 -7.55
C VAL A 271 -9.10 7.13 -8.16
N ALA A 272 -8.17 6.51 -7.42
CA ALA A 272 -6.83 6.18 -7.92
C ALA A 272 -6.88 5.32 -9.20
N PHE A 273 -7.75 4.32 -9.28
CA PHE A 273 -7.90 3.49 -10.47
C PHE A 273 -8.42 4.27 -11.69
N LYS A 274 -9.26 5.31 -11.49
CA LYS A 274 -9.65 6.21 -12.59
C LYS A 274 -8.46 7.03 -13.10
N VAL A 275 -7.54 7.44 -12.22
CA VAL A 275 -6.31 8.12 -12.62
C VAL A 275 -5.39 7.15 -13.38
N CYS A 276 -5.22 5.92 -12.88
CA CYS A 276 -4.40 4.88 -13.51
C CYS A 276 -4.82 4.53 -14.95
N ALA A 277 -6.11 4.69 -15.29
CA ALA A 277 -6.64 4.42 -16.63
C ALA A 277 -6.35 5.56 -17.65
N SER A 278 -5.77 6.68 -17.24
CA SER A 278 -5.56 7.86 -18.08
C SER A 278 -4.25 7.84 -18.89
N GLU A 279 -4.23 8.52 -20.04
CA GLU A 279 -3.01 8.73 -20.82
C GLU A 279 -1.95 9.55 -20.06
N GLU A 280 -2.38 10.48 -19.18
CA GLU A 280 -1.47 11.24 -18.31
C GLU A 280 -0.73 10.31 -17.33
N PHE A 281 -1.41 9.30 -16.79
CA PHE A 281 -0.78 8.29 -15.96
C PHE A 281 0.16 7.38 -16.78
N LYS A 282 -0.23 6.96 -17.99
CA LYS A 282 0.68 6.21 -18.88
C LYS A 282 1.97 6.99 -19.16
N GLU A 283 1.84 8.29 -19.42
CA GLU A 283 2.97 9.19 -19.66
C GLU A 283 3.86 9.37 -18.42
N ARG A 284 3.25 9.58 -17.24
CA ARG A 284 3.95 9.57 -15.95
C ARG A 284 4.74 8.28 -15.72
N GLN A 285 4.21 7.12 -16.12
CA GLN A 285 4.91 5.84 -16.03
C GLN A 285 6.02 5.68 -17.10
N ARG A 286 5.97 6.37 -18.24
CA ARG A 286 7.12 6.47 -19.17
C ARG A 286 8.26 7.25 -18.54
N ARG A 287 8.00 8.47 -18.04
CA ARG A 287 9.01 9.29 -17.33
C ARG A 287 9.60 8.59 -16.11
N THR A 288 8.81 7.75 -15.44
CA THR A 288 9.27 6.88 -14.34
C THR A 288 10.38 5.91 -14.81
N LEU A 289 10.18 5.19 -15.93
CA LEU A 289 11.20 4.29 -16.48
C LEU A 289 12.39 5.04 -17.08
N GLU A 290 12.13 6.15 -17.77
CA GLU A 290 13.16 7.00 -18.38
C GLU A 290 14.12 7.56 -17.32
N GLY A 291 13.61 8.18 -16.26
CA GLY A 291 14.44 8.68 -15.17
C GLY A 291 15.23 7.59 -14.44
N ALA A 292 14.68 6.37 -14.33
CA ALA A 292 15.37 5.25 -13.71
C ALA A 292 16.55 4.75 -14.57
N ARG A 293 16.41 4.78 -15.90
CA ARG A 293 17.50 4.49 -16.85
C ARG A 293 18.57 5.57 -16.83
N ILE A 294 18.19 6.85 -16.91
CA ILE A 294 19.12 8.00 -16.83
C ILE A 294 19.96 7.93 -15.55
N LEU A 295 19.34 7.63 -14.40
CA LEU A 295 20.04 7.44 -13.13
C LEU A 295 21.04 6.26 -13.19
N ALA A 296 20.63 5.11 -13.71
CA ALA A 296 21.53 3.96 -13.86
C ALA A 296 22.69 4.26 -14.81
N GLU A 297 22.41 4.84 -15.98
CA GLU A 297 23.38 5.21 -17.01
C GLU A 297 24.42 6.25 -16.55
N ARG A 298 24.06 7.10 -15.59
CA ARG A 298 24.97 8.07 -14.94
C ARG A 298 25.82 7.45 -13.84
N LEU A 299 25.26 6.52 -13.05
CA LEU A 299 25.98 5.86 -11.96
C LEU A 299 26.96 4.78 -12.44
N VAL A 300 26.79 4.24 -13.67
CA VAL A 300 27.78 3.32 -14.27
C VAL A 300 28.91 4.01 -15.05
N LYS A 301 29.09 5.34 -14.91
CA LYS A 301 30.20 6.07 -15.55
C LYS A 301 31.51 5.88 -14.80
N ASP A 302 32.62 6.00 -15.52
CA ASP A 302 33.98 5.75 -15.00
C ASP A 302 34.33 6.65 -13.79
N ASP A 303 33.83 7.88 -13.74
CA ASP A 303 34.07 8.83 -12.63
C ASP A 303 33.34 8.47 -11.32
N VAL A 304 32.33 7.58 -11.40
CA VAL A 304 31.57 7.05 -10.28
C VAL A 304 32.06 5.64 -9.92
N LYS A 305 32.34 4.80 -10.92
CA LYS A 305 33.01 3.49 -10.73
C LYS A 305 34.39 3.62 -10.09
N ALA A 306 35.15 4.66 -10.41
CA ALA A 306 36.46 4.93 -9.80
C ALA A 306 36.40 5.24 -8.29
N VAL A 307 35.22 5.50 -7.72
CA VAL A 307 35.01 5.67 -6.26
C VAL A 307 34.22 4.51 -5.63
N GLY A 308 34.18 3.36 -6.31
CA GLY A 308 33.62 2.10 -5.81
C GLY A 308 32.09 2.00 -5.86
N VAL A 309 31.44 2.85 -6.66
CA VAL A 309 29.98 2.92 -6.81
C VAL A 309 29.58 2.32 -8.16
N ASP A 310 28.64 1.39 -8.16
CA ASP A 310 28.14 0.73 -9.38
C ASP A 310 26.62 0.46 -9.32
N VAL A 311 26.06 -0.23 -10.31
CA VAL A 311 24.64 -0.62 -10.37
C VAL A 311 24.51 -2.13 -10.56
N LEU A 312 23.75 -2.80 -9.68
CA LEU A 312 23.52 -4.25 -9.78
C LEU A 312 22.83 -4.62 -11.10
N SER A 313 23.28 -5.70 -11.74
CA SER A 313 22.92 -6.10 -13.10
C SER A 313 23.22 -5.06 -14.21
N GLY A 314 23.98 -4.01 -13.91
CA GLY A 314 24.42 -2.98 -14.88
C GLY A 314 23.32 -2.08 -15.43
N GLY A 315 22.14 -2.02 -14.83
CA GLY A 315 21.02 -1.21 -15.33
C GLY A 315 19.67 -1.54 -14.69
N THR A 316 18.58 -1.07 -15.32
CA THR A 316 17.21 -1.33 -14.85
C THR A 316 16.18 -1.33 -15.98
N ASP A 317 15.16 -2.19 -15.85
CA ASP A 317 13.98 -2.29 -16.71
C ASP A 317 12.69 -1.86 -15.98
N VAL A 318 12.83 -1.29 -14.78
CA VAL A 318 11.74 -0.98 -13.84
C VAL A 318 11.95 0.42 -13.22
N HIS A 319 11.11 0.81 -12.25
CA HIS A 319 11.09 2.16 -11.67
C HIS A 319 12.17 2.46 -10.61
N LEU A 320 13.18 1.59 -10.47
CA LEU A 320 14.21 1.70 -9.45
C LEU A 320 15.59 1.26 -9.93
N VAL A 321 16.62 1.76 -9.27
CA VAL A 321 18.03 1.41 -9.42
C VAL A 321 18.51 0.81 -8.09
N LEU A 322 19.30 -0.26 -8.15
CA LEU A 322 20.05 -0.77 -7.00
C LEU A 322 21.51 -0.37 -7.16
N VAL A 323 21.94 0.58 -6.35
CA VAL A 323 23.33 1.04 -6.28
C VAL A 323 24.12 0.04 -5.44
N ASP A 324 25.25 -0.41 -5.95
CA ASP A 324 26.23 -1.24 -5.27
C ASP A 324 27.33 -0.34 -4.67
N LEU A 325 27.68 -0.57 -3.41
CA LEU A 325 28.67 0.17 -2.64
C LEU A 325 29.73 -0.76 -2.02
N ARG A 326 29.84 -2.02 -2.47
CA ARG A 326 30.82 -3.01 -1.92
C ARG A 326 32.24 -2.49 -1.95
N ASP A 327 32.65 -1.93 -3.08
CA ASP A 327 34.00 -1.44 -3.34
C ASP A 327 34.17 0.05 -2.95
N SER A 328 33.10 0.70 -2.47
CA SER A 328 33.14 2.08 -1.98
C SER A 328 33.57 2.15 -0.52
N GLU A 329 34.19 3.28 -0.15
CA GLU A 329 34.43 3.63 1.26
C GLU A 329 33.11 3.83 2.05
N LEU A 330 31.99 4.06 1.35
CA LEU A 330 30.68 4.29 1.95
C LEU A 330 29.91 3.01 2.24
N ASP A 331 29.30 2.93 3.42
CA ASP A 331 28.15 2.05 3.67
C ASP A 331 26.81 2.71 3.27
N GLY A 332 25.77 1.88 3.16
CA GLY A 332 24.45 2.34 2.75
C GLY A 332 23.82 3.36 3.72
N GLN A 333 24.15 3.35 5.02
CA GLN A 333 23.71 4.38 5.95
C GLN A 333 24.43 5.70 5.66
N GLN A 334 25.76 5.67 5.52
CA GLN A 334 26.55 6.86 5.19
C GLN A 334 26.11 7.49 3.86
N ALA A 335 25.83 6.66 2.85
CA ALA A 335 25.34 7.12 1.55
C ALA A 335 23.89 7.64 1.60
N GLU A 336 23.02 7.04 2.42
CA GLU A 336 21.67 7.55 2.70
C GLU A 336 21.72 8.91 3.41
N ASP A 337 22.59 9.06 4.42
CA ASP A 337 22.74 10.28 5.22
C ASP A 337 23.28 11.44 4.36
N ARG A 338 24.33 11.22 3.56
CA ARG A 338 24.87 12.22 2.63
C ARG A 338 23.84 12.72 1.61
N LEU A 339 23.03 11.81 1.06
CA LEU A 339 21.94 12.19 0.14
C LEU A 339 20.85 12.97 0.87
N HIS A 340 20.53 12.61 2.12
CA HIS A 340 19.60 13.36 2.95
C HIS A 340 20.11 14.78 3.27
N GLU A 341 21.41 14.97 3.52
CA GLU A 341 22.02 16.29 3.74
C GLU A 341 21.79 17.25 2.57
N VAL A 342 21.92 16.78 1.32
CA VAL A 342 21.66 17.61 0.13
C VAL A 342 20.17 17.71 -0.22
N GLY A 343 19.28 17.00 0.48
CA GLY A 343 17.83 17.07 0.33
C GLY A 343 17.20 15.99 -0.56
N ILE A 344 17.89 14.88 -0.81
CA ILE A 344 17.38 13.72 -1.56
C ILE A 344 17.09 12.57 -0.58
N THR A 345 15.84 12.12 -0.51
CA THR A 345 15.43 11.04 0.38
C THR A 345 15.50 9.69 -0.36
N VAL A 346 16.34 8.77 0.13
CA VAL A 346 16.50 7.41 -0.42
C VAL A 346 16.37 6.36 0.68
N ASN A 347 16.51 5.07 0.36
CA ASN A 347 16.74 4.04 1.38
C ASN A 347 17.98 3.21 1.07
N ARG A 348 18.78 2.93 2.11
CA ARG A 348 19.80 1.88 2.11
C ARG A 348 19.17 0.50 1.96
N ASN A 349 19.90 -0.40 1.33
CA ASN A 349 19.39 -1.70 0.94
C ASN A 349 20.52 -2.73 0.99
N ALA A 350 20.29 -3.87 1.65
CA ALA A 350 21.18 -5.01 1.51
C ALA A 350 21.17 -5.51 0.06
N ILE A 351 22.28 -6.03 -0.41
CA ILE A 351 22.44 -6.56 -1.77
C ILE A 351 22.50 -8.10 -1.78
N PRO A 352 22.33 -8.76 -2.95
CA PRO A 352 22.62 -10.19 -3.07
C PRO A 352 24.04 -10.49 -2.61
N ASN A 353 24.19 -11.48 -1.72
CA ASN A 353 25.48 -11.86 -1.12
C ASN A 353 26.26 -10.69 -0.47
N ASP A 354 25.55 -9.75 0.20
CA ASP A 354 26.16 -8.60 0.89
C ASP A 354 27.33 -9.02 1.81
N PRO A 355 28.57 -8.52 1.58
CA PRO A 355 29.73 -8.92 2.37
C PRO A 355 29.82 -8.22 3.73
N ARG A 356 29.00 -7.19 3.99
CA ARG A 356 29.01 -6.45 5.25
C ARG A 356 28.13 -7.14 6.31
N PRO A 357 28.39 -6.95 7.62
CA PRO A 357 27.62 -7.62 8.68
C PRO A 357 26.12 -7.24 8.62
N PRO A 358 25.16 -8.10 9.01
CA PRO A 358 23.71 -7.92 8.74
C PRO A 358 22.99 -6.65 9.24
N MET A 359 23.69 -5.73 9.91
CA MET A 359 23.19 -4.41 10.33
C MET A 359 23.78 -3.24 9.51
N VAL A 360 24.74 -3.53 8.62
CA VAL A 360 25.44 -2.60 7.74
C VAL A 360 25.20 -3.08 6.31
N THR A 361 24.87 -2.19 5.39
CA THR A 361 24.44 -2.55 4.03
C THR A 361 25.41 -2.06 2.97
N SER A 362 25.54 -2.79 1.87
CA SER A 362 26.42 -2.44 0.74
C SER A 362 25.66 -1.88 -0.46
N GLY A 363 24.56 -1.14 -0.24
CA GLY A 363 23.84 -0.53 -1.37
C GLY A 363 22.73 0.46 -1.00
N LEU A 364 22.21 1.11 -2.03
CA LEU A 364 21.03 1.98 -1.99
C LEU A 364 19.96 1.46 -2.97
N ARG A 365 18.68 1.68 -2.64
CA ARG A 365 17.55 1.46 -3.56
C ARG A 365 16.86 2.79 -3.84
N ILE A 366 17.21 3.38 -4.98
CA ILE A 366 16.74 4.69 -5.43
C ILE A 366 15.64 4.48 -6.47
N GLY A 367 14.55 5.25 -6.41
CA GLY A 367 13.43 5.13 -7.35
C GLY A 367 12.82 6.47 -7.76
N THR A 368 12.16 6.46 -8.91
CA THR A 368 11.68 7.66 -9.61
C THR A 368 10.18 8.00 -9.57
N PRO A 369 9.22 7.14 -9.12
CA PRO A 369 7.78 7.43 -9.25
C PRO A 369 7.32 8.76 -8.64
N ALA A 370 7.85 9.13 -7.48
CA ALA A 370 7.46 10.35 -6.78
C ALA A 370 7.86 11.63 -7.55
N LEU A 371 9.06 11.66 -8.14
CA LEU A 371 9.51 12.77 -8.99
C LEU A 371 8.78 12.78 -10.35
N ALA A 372 8.57 11.59 -10.95
CA ALA A 372 7.79 11.48 -12.19
C ALA A 372 6.34 11.97 -12.01
N THR A 373 5.72 11.72 -10.85
CA THR A 373 4.43 12.29 -10.41
C THR A 373 4.47 13.81 -10.27
N ARG A 374 5.57 14.40 -9.77
CA ARG A 374 5.72 15.88 -9.67
C ARG A 374 5.86 16.58 -11.02
N GLY A 375 6.27 15.86 -12.07
CA GLY A 375 6.41 16.39 -13.43
C GLY A 375 7.82 16.32 -14.02
N PHE A 376 8.79 15.75 -13.30
CA PHE A 376 10.20 15.68 -13.70
C PHE A 376 10.36 15.05 -15.09
N THR A 377 11.14 15.73 -15.94
CA THR A 377 11.48 15.37 -17.32
C THR A 377 12.84 14.68 -17.39
N ALA A 378 13.25 14.20 -18.58
CA ALA A 378 14.58 13.65 -18.80
C ALA A 378 15.72 14.62 -18.43
N GLU A 379 15.56 15.93 -18.70
CA GLU A 379 16.51 16.98 -18.28
C GLU A 379 16.63 17.02 -16.75
N ASP A 380 15.49 17.05 -16.04
CA ASP A 380 15.46 17.09 -14.58
C ASP A 380 16.04 15.82 -13.96
N PHE A 381 15.77 14.64 -14.54
CA PHE A 381 16.35 13.38 -14.07
C PHE A 381 17.85 13.29 -14.36
N THR A 382 18.36 13.96 -15.39
CA THR A 382 19.81 14.05 -15.65
C THR A 382 20.48 14.89 -14.56
N GLU A 383 19.95 16.08 -14.26
CA GLU A 383 20.43 16.93 -13.16
C GLU A 383 20.36 16.22 -11.79
N VAL A 384 19.27 15.49 -11.51
CA VAL A 384 19.14 14.65 -10.30
C VAL A 384 20.21 13.55 -10.25
N ALA A 385 20.44 12.86 -11.36
CA ALA A 385 21.44 11.79 -11.44
C ALA A 385 22.86 12.32 -11.27
N ASP A 386 23.17 13.50 -11.82
CA ASP A 386 24.44 14.19 -11.59
C ASP A 386 24.62 14.61 -10.13
N VAL A 387 23.59 15.17 -9.48
CA VAL A 387 23.67 15.51 -8.05
C VAL A 387 23.95 14.25 -7.21
N ILE A 388 23.24 13.14 -7.45
CA ILE A 388 23.47 11.87 -6.74
C ILE A 388 24.90 11.37 -6.98
N ALA A 389 25.37 11.40 -8.22
CA ALA A 389 26.72 10.99 -8.59
C ALA A 389 27.82 11.81 -7.89
N GLU A 390 27.65 13.13 -7.76
CA GLU A 390 28.59 13.97 -7.02
C GLU A 390 28.52 13.76 -5.50
N THR A 391 27.34 13.60 -4.90
CA THR A 391 27.18 13.36 -3.45
C THR A 391 27.84 12.04 -2.97
N LEU A 392 27.91 11.03 -3.84
CA LEU A 392 28.54 9.74 -3.53
C LEU A 392 30.07 9.76 -3.66
N LYS A 393 30.70 10.83 -4.17
CA LYS A 393 32.16 10.95 -4.25
C LYS A 393 32.79 11.31 -2.90
N PRO A 394 34.10 11.05 -2.67
CA PRO A 394 34.75 11.33 -1.39
C PRO A 394 34.66 12.80 -0.93
N SER A 395 34.60 13.75 -1.85
CA SER A 395 34.47 15.19 -1.57
C SER A 395 33.40 15.81 -2.49
N TYR A 396 32.48 16.58 -1.88
CA TYR A 396 31.38 17.29 -2.54
C TYR A 396 31.04 18.57 -1.76
N ASP A 397 30.43 19.56 -2.43
CA ASP A 397 29.93 20.77 -1.79
C ASP A 397 28.45 20.58 -1.42
N VAL A 398 28.19 20.45 -0.12
CA VAL A 398 26.84 20.19 0.42
C VAL A 398 25.86 21.32 0.07
N ASP A 399 26.28 22.58 0.16
CA ASP A 399 25.39 23.73 -0.04
C ASP A 399 25.16 24.01 -1.53
N ALA A 400 26.17 23.82 -2.39
CA ALA A 400 25.99 23.91 -3.83
C ALA A 400 25.06 22.81 -4.37
N LEU A 401 25.21 21.56 -3.90
CA LEU A 401 24.30 20.47 -4.31
C LEU A 401 22.90 20.66 -3.73
N ARG A 402 22.76 21.07 -2.46
CA ARG A 402 21.47 21.43 -1.85
C ARG A 402 20.76 22.57 -2.58
N ALA A 403 21.50 23.54 -3.12
CA ALA A 403 20.93 24.61 -3.95
C ALA A 403 20.36 24.08 -5.28
N ARG A 404 21.05 23.15 -5.97
CA ARG A 404 20.56 22.45 -7.18
C ARG A 404 19.27 21.67 -6.88
N VAL A 405 19.27 20.88 -5.80
CA VAL A 405 18.10 20.13 -5.30
C VAL A 405 16.91 21.05 -5.00
N THR A 406 17.16 22.18 -4.33
CA THR A 406 16.13 23.17 -4.01
C THR A 406 15.55 23.81 -5.28
N ALA A 407 16.37 24.10 -6.29
CA ALA A 407 15.92 24.64 -7.57
C ALA A 407 15.05 23.64 -8.35
N LEU A 408 15.43 22.36 -8.40
CA LEU A 408 14.62 21.27 -8.97
C LEU A 408 13.26 21.13 -8.25
N ALA A 409 13.26 21.15 -6.91
CA ALA A 409 12.04 21.07 -6.12
C ALA A 409 11.11 22.27 -6.38
N ALA A 410 11.66 23.46 -6.59
CA ALA A 410 10.92 24.67 -6.92
C ALA A 410 10.40 24.70 -8.39
N LYS A 411 11.13 24.09 -9.34
CA LYS A 411 10.71 23.91 -10.75
C LYS A 411 9.45 23.05 -10.85
N HIS A 412 9.31 22.06 -9.95
CA HIS A 412 8.22 21.08 -9.93
C HIS A 412 7.47 21.09 -8.57
N PRO A 413 6.61 22.10 -8.30
CA PRO A 413 5.97 22.30 -7.01
C PRO A 413 4.90 21.23 -6.71
N LEU A 414 5.01 20.59 -5.54
CA LEU A 414 4.06 19.58 -5.08
C LEU A 414 2.82 20.22 -4.44
N TYR A 415 1.63 19.82 -4.90
CA TYR A 415 0.31 20.29 -4.44
C TYR A 415 0.17 21.84 -4.31
N PRO A 416 0.40 22.63 -5.37
CA PRO A 416 0.43 24.10 -5.28
C PRO A 416 -0.89 24.79 -4.85
N GLY A 417 -2.00 24.05 -4.77
CA GLY A 417 -3.29 24.52 -4.26
C GLY A 417 -3.71 23.93 -2.90
N LEU A 418 -2.92 23.02 -2.30
CA LEU A 418 -3.22 22.44 -1.00
C LEU A 418 -2.81 23.40 0.11
N GLN A 419 -3.77 23.85 0.91
CA GLN A 419 -3.51 24.81 1.98
C GLN A 419 -2.91 24.14 3.22
N VAL A 420 -1.93 24.83 3.79
CA VAL A 420 -1.35 24.56 5.11
C VAL A 420 -2.46 24.66 6.17
N ILE A 421 -2.63 23.62 6.99
CA ILE A 421 -3.79 23.41 7.88
C ILE A 421 -3.89 24.52 8.93
N SER A 422 -2.76 24.97 9.46
CA SER A 422 -2.67 26.11 10.39
C SER A 422 -3.00 27.48 9.77
N TYR A 423 -2.96 27.61 8.43
CA TYR A 423 -3.22 28.88 7.72
C TYR A 423 -4.60 28.98 7.05
N ALA A 424 -5.34 27.86 6.94
CA ALA A 424 -6.60 27.80 6.18
C ALA A 424 -7.63 28.88 6.56
N PHE A 425 -7.66 29.33 7.81
CA PHE A 425 -8.63 30.33 8.30
C PHE A 425 -8.30 31.78 7.86
N LEU A 426 -7.01 32.13 7.68
CA LEU A 426 -6.59 33.50 7.36
C LEU A 426 -7.07 34.00 5.99
N CYS A 427 -7.44 33.08 5.08
CA CYS A 427 -8.00 33.42 3.78
C CYS A 427 -9.54 33.46 3.74
N THR A 428 -10.24 32.91 4.73
CA THR A 428 -11.72 32.92 4.77
C THR A 428 -12.28 34.27 5.21
N ASP A 429 -11.72 34.90 6.24
CA ASP A 429 -12.22 36.20 6.74
C ASP A 429 -12.09 37.34 5.69
N ILE A 430 -11.04 37.30 4.86
CA ILE A 430 -10.82 38.29 3.79
C ILE A 430 -11.95 38.28 2.75
N ARG A 431 -12.69 37.16 2.60
CA ARG A 431 -13.86 37.06 1.71
C ARG A 431 -15.18 37.46 2.37
N GLY A 432 -15.19 37.80 3.67
CA GLY A 432 -16.37 38.24 4.40
C GLY A 432 -16.74 39.71 4.19
N ILE A 433 -15.79 40.57 3.80
CA ILE A 433 -16.02 42.02 3.67
C ILE A 433 -16.41 42.38 2.23
N ALA A 434 -17.70 42.16 1.91
CA ALA A 434 -18.29 42.56 0.65
C ALA A 434 -18.60 44.07 0.60
N HIS A 435 -17.57 44.91 0.40
CA HIS A 435 -17.78 46.34 0.13
C HIS A 435 -18.27 46.56 -1.31
N THR A 436 -19.43 47.20 -1.43
CA THR A 436 -19.98 47.69 -2.71
C THR A 436 -19.30 49.00 -3.12
N GLY A 437 -18.40 48.92 -4.12
CA GLY A 437 -17.75 50.09 -4.72
C GLY A 437 -17.13 49.75 -6.09
N PRO A 438 -17.10 50.68 -7.05
CA PRO A 438 -16.62 50.41 -8.41
C PRO A 438 -15.10 50.27 -8.48
N VAL A 439 -14.63 49.39 -9.37
CA VAL A 439 -13.20 49.12 -9.59
C VAL A 439 -12.53 50.31 -10.30
N SER A 440 -11.40 50.76 -9.75
CA SER A 440 -10.35 51.50 -10.46
C SER A 440 -8.99 50.84 -10.20
N ALA A 441 -7.97 51.15 -11.00
CA ALA A 441 -6.86 50.22 -11.23
C ALA A 441 -5.46 50.80 -10.90
N VAL A 442 -4.45 49.90 -10.95
CA VAL A 442 -2.99 50.17 -10.99
C VAL A 442 -2.35 50.56 -9.62
N PRO A 443 -1.11 50.13 -9.27
CA PRO A 443 -0.31 48.95 -9.67
C PRO A 443 0.08 48.04 -8.46
N ARG A 444 0.90 47.01 -8.70
CA ARG A 444 1.60 46.24 -7.65
C ARG A 444 2.87 46.96 -7.18
N THR A 445 3.16 46.93 -5.88
CA THR A 445 4.50 47.13 -5.32
C THR A 445 4.77 46.13 -4.19
N CYS A 446 5.90 45.42 -4.24
CA CYS A 446 6.31 44.48 -3.20
C CYS A 446 7.01 45.22 -2.04
N ILE A 447 6.78 44.78 -0.79
CA ILE A 447 7.60 45.16 0.36
C ILE A 447 8.10 43.87 1.04
N ARG A 448 9.40 43.82 1.32
CA ARG A 448 10.08 42.74 2.06
C ARG A 448 10.11 43.07 3.54
N ARG A 449 10.05 42.02 4.38
CA ARG A 449 10.58 41.91 5.77
C ARG A 449 10.23 43.00 6.78
N ASN A 450 9.97 42.59 8.01
CA ASN A 450 10.52 43.30 9.16
C ASN A 450 10.91 42.32 10.27
N ASP A 451 11.94 42.68 11.02
CA ASP A 451 12.56 41.92 12.11
C ASP A 451 12.38 42.75 13.41
N PRO A 452 12.03 42.18 14.57
CA PRO A 452 11.47 42.97 15.67
C PRO A 452 12.53 43.49 16.65
N SER A 453 12.63 44.81 16.81
CA SER A 453 13.34 45.40 17.97
C SER A 453 12.88 46.82 18.33
N SER A 454 12.92 47.12 19.64
CA SER A 454 12.74 48.45 20.28
C SER A 454 11.34 49.11 20.22
N LEU A 455 10.90 49.94 21.19
CA LEU A 455 11.10 49.95 22.65
C LEU A 455 9.98 50.79 23.32
N CYS A 456 9.95 50.82 24.66
CA CYS A 456 8.94 51.42 25.54
C CYS A 456 8.42 52.83 25.18
N THR A 457 7.13 53.11 25.44
CA THR A 457 6.70 53.99 26.56
C THR A 457 5.18 53.99 26.84
N THR A 458 4.84 54.29 28.10
CA THR A 458 3.51 54.63 28.68
C THR A 458 3.72 55.96 29.47
N PRO A 459 2.77 56.59 30.24
CA PRO A 459 1.41 56.19 30.64
C PRO A 459 0.30 57.28 30.80
N SER A 460 -0.99 56.86 30.85
CA SER A 460 -2.08 57.51 31.62
C SER A 460 -3.32 56.59 31.64
N ARG A 461 -3.70 55.95 32.76
CA ARG A 461 -4.55 56.40 33.90
C ARG A 461 -6.08 56.41 33.63
N TRP A 462 -6.80 55.55 34.38
CA TRP A 462 -8.15 55.63 35.02
C TRP A 462 -9.26 56.52 34.38
N THR A 463 -10.54 56.14 34.34
CA THR A 463 -11.40 55.51 35.39
C THR A 463 -12.47 54.55 34.81
N ALA A 464 -13.44 54.08 35.62
CA ALA A 464 -14.55 53.21 35.21
C ALA A 464 -15.86 53.51 35.98
N SER A 465 -17.05 53.36 35.34
CA SER A 465 -18.33 52.96 35.99
C SER A 465 -19.54 52.83 35.02
N SER A 466 -20.08 51.60 34.91
CA SER A 466 -21.51 51.19 34.89
C SER A 466 -22.66 52.00 34.21
N ALA A 467 -23.49 51.23 33.47
CA ALA A 467 -24.98 51.20 33.44
C ALA A 467 -25.80 51.96 32.35
N GLU A 468 -27.00 51.42 32.12
CA GLU A 468 -28.02 51.67 31.07
C GLU A 468 -29.14 52.65 31.56
N PRO A 469 -30.39 52.83 30.99
CA PRO A 469 -31.09 52.15 29.86
C PRO A 469 -32.01 53.05 28.94
N LEU A 470 -33.01 52.41 28.27
CA LEU A 470 -34.14 52.91 27.43
C LEU A 470 -33.86 53.04 25.90
N GLY A 471 -34.77 52.68 24.96
CA GLY A 471 -36.06 51.94 25.04
C GLY A 471 -36.95 52.03 23.76
N VAL A 472 -38.09 51.30 23.75
CA VAL A 472 -39.30 51.45 22.87
C VAL A 472 -39.37 50.69 21.50
N LEU A 473 -40.62 50.43 21.05
CA LEU A 473 -41.17 49.57 19.95
C LEU A 473 -41.63 50.43 18.71
N PRO A 474 -42.43 50.02 17.66
CA PRO A 474 -43.20 48.76 17.42
C PRO A 474 -43.43 48.20 15.96
N TRP A 475 -44.00 46.96 15.88
CA TRP A 475 -44.92 46.41 14.83
C TRP A 475 -44.39 46.13 13.38
N PRO A 476 -45.14 45.42 12.48
CA PRO A 476 -46.46 44.74 12.58
C PRO A 476 -46.44 43.21 12.29
N SER A 477 -47.58 42.50 12.23
CA SER A 477 -47.67 41.11 11.71
C SER A 477 -49.12 40.62 11.39
N ARG A 478 -49.28 39.67 10.42
CA ARG A 478 -50.43 38.76 10.13
C ARG A 478 -50.23 38.03 8.76
N SER A 479 -50.89 36.92 8.39
CA SER A 479 -51.41 35.75 9.14
C SER A 479 -51.97 34.63 8.22
N SER A 480 -51.73 33.35 8.59
CA SER A 480 -52.60 32.14 8.40
C SER A 480 -53.04 31.62 7.01
N ILE A 481 -52.78 30.32 6.76
CA ILE A 481 -53.73 29.28 6.27
C ILE A 481 -53.06 27.87 6.31
N CYS A 482 -53.77 26.77 6.02
CA CYS A 482 -54.47 25.92 7.00
C CYS A 482 -55.13 24.70 6.28
N SER A 483 -54.65 23.46 6.47
CA SER A 483 -55.34 22.24 6.03
C SER A 483 -55.00 21.02 6.90
N ARG A 484 -55.89 20.01 6.93
CA ARG A 484 -55.86 18.88 7.88
C ARG A 484 -55.52 17.55 7.20
N SER A 485 -54.99 16.59 7.96
CA SER A 485 -55.64 15.28 8.12
C SER A 485 -55.12 14.58 9.38
N ALA A 486 -55.89 13.63 9.93
CA ALA A 486 -55.50 12.85 11.11
C ALA A 486 -56.22 11.49 11.11
N SER A 487 -55.55 10.45 11.59
CA SER A 487 -56.17 9.21 12.04
C SER A 487 -55.31 8.59 13.14
N ALA A 488 -55.92 8.22 14.27
CA ALA A 488 -55.21 7.67 15.42
C ALA A 488 -56.15 6.86 16.33
N ARG A 489 -55.55 5.93 17.09
CA ARG A 489 -56.13 5.24 18.28
C ARG A 489 -57.25 4.21 17.96
N PRO A 490 -57.58 3.29 18.90
CA PRO A 490 -57.18 3.25 20.31
C PRO A 490 -56.26 2.09 20.74
N ALA A 491 -55.60 2.31 21.87
CA ALA A 491 -54.92 1.29 22.65
C ALA A 491 -55.87 0.65 23.68
N ARG A 492 -55.47 -0.48 24.27
CA ARG A 492 -55.96 -0.93 25.57
C ARG A 492 -54.80 -1.15 26.54
N THR A 493 -55.01 -0.74 27.79
CA THR A 493 -54.04 -0.76 28.88
C THR A 493 -54.31 -1.89 29.86
N ARG A 494 -53.26 -2.37 30.53
CA ARG A 494 -53.32 -2.86 31.93
C ARG A 494 -51.98 -2.60 32.62
N SER A 495 -51.99 -2.54 33.96
CA SER A 495 -50.96 -1.84 34.72
C SER A 495 -50.78 -2.34 36.16
N ALA A 496 -49.52 -2.56 36.57
CA ALA A 496 -48.98 -2.49 37.94
C ALA A 496 -47.46 -2.28 37.78
N ARG A 497 -46.71 -1.32 38.36
CA ARG A 497 -46.69 -0.54 39.63
C ARG A 497 -46.05 -1.23 40.85
N CYS A 498 -44.87 -0.71 41.22
CA CYS A 498 -44.22 -0.67 42.56
C CYS A 498 -43.75 -2.02 43.17
N GLY A 499 -42.63 -2.09 43.92
CA GLY A 499 -41.57 -1.10 44.21
C GLY A 499 -40.40 -1.71 45.05
N PRO A 500 -39.23 -1.02 45.18
CA PRO A 500 -38.04 -1.44 45.95
C PRO A 500 -38.00 -0.77 47.36
N PRO A 501 -36.90 -0.71 48.16
CA PRO A 501 -35.50 -1.20 48.00
C PRO A 501 -34.92 -1.91 49.26
N GLY A 502 -33.59 -2.12 49.31
CA GLY A 502 -32.84 -2.55 50.51
C GLY A 502 -31.35 -2.13 50.49
N CYS A 503 -30.82 -1.77 51.66
CA CYS A 503 -29.44 -1.30 51.94
C CYS A 503 -29.00 -1.88 53.32
N SER A 504 -27.86 -1.63 53.99
CA SER A 504 -26.63 -0.81 53.87
C SER A 504 -25.65 -1.28 54.99
N PRO A 505 -24.55 -0.60 55.42
CA PRO A 505 -23.59 0.31 54.77
C PRO A 505 -22.10 -0.06 55.08
N GLY A 506 -21.14 0.77 54.63
CA GLY A 506 -19.79 0.90 55.24
C GLY A 506 -18.62 0.72 54.27
N GLY A 507 -17.57 1.55 54.27
CA GLY A 507 -17.31 2.79 55.03
C GLY A 507 -16.21 3.64 54.34
N CYS A 508 -16.11 4.93 54.67
CA CYS A 508 -15.27 5.89 53.94
C CYS A 508 -13.98 6.26 54.70
N ALA A 509 -12.86 6.41 53.99
CA ALA A 509 -11.66 7.11 54.47
C ALA A 509 -10.89 7.76 53.31
N THR A 510 -10.79 9.08 53.31
CA THR A 510 -9.98 9.88 52.38
C THR A 510 -8.59 10.18 52.95
N ARG A 511 -7.57 10.31 52.09
CA ARG A 511 -6.42 11.20 52.34
C ARG A 511 -5.69 11.59 51.05
N THR A 512 -5.23 12.83 51.02
CA THR A 512 -4.50 13.48 49.92
C THR A 512 -3.02 13.70 50.28
N CYS A 513 -2.26 14.24 49.31
CA CYS A 513 -1.02 15.01 49.45
C CYS A 513 0.35 14.35 49.14
N TRP A 514 0.78 14.56 47.89
CA TRP A 514 1.96 15.36 47.49
C TRP A 514 3.41 14.87 47.70
N THR A 515 4.14 14.90 46.57
CA THR A 515 5.55 15.32 46.33
C THR A 515 6.77 14.42 46.55
N ARG A 516 7.61 14.38 45.48
CA ARG A 516 9.10 14.40 45.43
C ARG A 516 9.86 13.17 45.97
N SER A 517 11.02 12.76 45.43
CA SER A 517 11.73 13.05 44.14
C SER A 517 12.81 11.96 43.91
N PRO A 518 13.56 11.94 42.78
CA PRO A 518 14.23 10.71 42.32
C PRO A 518 15.66 10.47 42.84
N ARG A 519 16.07 9.22 42.71
CA ARG A 519 17.46 8.72 42.60
C ARG A 519 17.44 7.53 41.65
N SER A 520 18.39 7.21 40.79
CA SER A 520 19.57 7.88 40.21
C SER A 520 20.25 6.74 39.43
N ALA A 521 20.25 6.73 38.10
CA ALA A 521 20.94 5.68 37.36
C ALA A 521 22.46 5.79 37.56
N ARG A 522 23.16 4.65 37.58
CA ARG A 522 24.64 4.60 37.46
C ARG A 522 25.03 3.59 36.40
N SER A 523 26.02 3.98 35.61
CA SER A 523 26.68 3.20 34.57
C SER A 523 27.59 2.12 35.15
N CYS A 524 27.66 0.96 34.50
CA CYS A 524 28.78 0.03 34.60
C CYS A 524 29.16 -0.48 33.20
N THR A 525 30.44 -0.34 32.84
CA THR A 525 31.04 -0.81 31.58
C THR A 525 32.30 -1.62 31.90
N ALA A 526 32.31 -2.92 31.65
CA ALA A 526 33.52 -3.76 31.58
C ALA A 526 33.21 -5.12 30.89
N PRO A 527 34.18 -5.83 30.28
CA PRO A 527 33.89 -6.94 29.35
C PRO A 527 34.61 -8.27 29.67
N TRP A 528 34.64 -9.17 28.66
CA TRP A 528 35.51 -10.35 28.45
C TRP A 528 35.15 -11.74 29.06
N ALA A 529 34.74 -12.62 28.13
CA ALA A 529 35.33 -13.92 27.79
C ALA A 529 35.11 -15.20 28.66
N PRO A 530 35.12 -16.41 28.04
CA PRO A 530 34.84 -17.73 28.66
C PRO A 530 36.16 -18.55 28.88
N PRO A 531 36.19 -19.88 29.20
CA PRO A 531 35.10 -20.86 29.30
C PRO A 531 35.13 -21.81 30.53
N GLY A 532 34.09 -22.65 30.66
CA GLY A 532 34.05 -23.79 31.58
C GLY A 532 32.96 -24.81 31.21
N THR A 533 33.33 -26.09 31.08
CA THR A 533 32.41 -27.19 30.73
C THR A 533 31.82 -27.86 31.96
N ALA A 534 30.50 -27.99 32.05
CA ALA A 534 29.82 -28.82 33.05
C ALA A 534 28.55 -29.49 32.48
N THR A 535 28.36 -30.77 32.76
CA THR A 535 27.25 -31.58 32.22
C THR A 535 26.05 -31.64 33.16
N ALA A 536 24.84 -31.33 32.67
CA ALA A 536 23.60 -31.68 33.36
C ALA A 536 22.43 -31.94 32.37
N ARG A 537 21.71 -33.05 32.56
CA ARG A 537 20.44 -33.33 31.88
C ARG A 537 19.26 -32.78 32.69
N PRO A 538 18.28 -32.10 32.08
CA PRO A 538 16.91 -32.09 32.56
C PRO A 538 16.13 -33.34 32.10
N ARG A 539 15.04 -33.66 32.81
CA ARG A 539 14.21 -34.86 32.56
C ARG A 539 13.07 -34.58 31.58
N ARG A 540 12.59 -35.61 30.87
CA ARG A 540 11.31 -35.56 30.14
C ARG A 540 10.15 -35.53 31.14
N CYS A 541 9.29 -34.52 31.06
CA CYS A 541 8.00 -34.50 31.76
C CYS A 541 6.88 -34.86 30.79
N CYS A 542 6.40 -36.11 30.83
CA CYS A 542 5.23 -36.53 30.07
C CYS A 542 3.95 -36.01 30.73
N TRP A 543 3.25 -35.06 30.08
CA TRP A 543 1.88 -34.69 30.47
C TRP A 543 0.88 -35.44 29.60
N ALA A 544 0.25 -36.46 30.17
CA ALA A 544 -0.80 -37.23 29.49
C ALA A 544 -2.12 -36.44 29.49
N TRP A 545 -2.48 -35.84 28.35
CA TRP A 545 -3.81 -35.26 28.16
C TRP A 545 -4.85 -36.35 27.93
N ARG A 546 -5.91 -36.35 28.77
CA ARG A 546 -7.03 -37.28 28.61
C ARG A 546 -7.88 -36.89 27.40
N ALA A 547 -8.10 -37.84 26.49
CA ALA A 547 -8.97 -37.63 25.33
C ALA A 547 -10.45 -37.59 25.74
N THR A 548 -11.04 -36.40 25.81
CA THR A 548 -12.49 -36.21 25.82
C THR A 548 -13.04 -36.34 24.40
N ARG A 549 -14.06 -37.19 24.22
CA ARG A 549 -14.69 -37.45 22.91
C ARG A 549 -15.59 -36.28 22.50
N PRO A 550 -15.47 -35.73 21.28
CA PRO A 550 -16.57 -35.01 20.64
C PRO A 550 -17.71 -35.98 20.27
N ALA A 551 -18.95 -35.50 20.23
CA ALA A 551 -20.11 -36.32 19.89
C ALA A 551 -20.13 -36.71 18.40
N ARG A 552 -20.64 -37.92 18.09
CA ARG A 552 -20.93 -38.34 16.71
C ARG A 552 -22.19 -37.65 16.20
N TRP A 553 -22.05 -36.76 15.24
CA TRP A 553 -23.18 -36.27 14.43
C TRP A 553 -23.48 -37.27 13.31
N THR A 554 -24.50 -38.10 13.50
CA THR A 554 -24.99 -39.02 12.47
C THR A 554 -25.88 -38.30 11.47
N TRP A 555 -25.35 -37.99 10.30
CA TRP A 555 -26.15 -37.57 9.15
C TRP A 555 -26.82 -38.78 8.50
N SER A 556 -28.15 -38.85 8.59
CA SER A 556 -28.96 -39.85 7.89
C SER A 556 -29.10 -39.50 6.41
N ARG A 557 -28.89 -40.50 5.54
CA ARG A 557 -29.28 -40.42 4.12
C ARG A 557 -30.77 -40.74 3.96
N PRO A 558 -31.53 -39.96 3.18
CA PRO A 558 -32.70 -40.47 2.45
C PRO A 558 -32.23 -41.11 1.13
N THR A 559 -32.70 -42.32 0.82
CA THR A 559 -32.48 -42.98 -0.48
C THR A 559 -33.80 -43.33 -1.15
N SER A 560 -34.17 -42.57 -2.17
CA SER A 560 -35.18 -42.89 -3.21
C SER A 560 -35.20 -41.74 -4.23
N GLY A 561 -35.66 -41.92 -5.48
CA GLY A 561 -36.08 -43.16 -6.12
C GLY A 561 -36.90 -42.92 -7.39
N TRP A 562 -36.23 -42.85 -8.55
CA TRP A 562 -36.78 -43.06 -9.91
C TRP A 562 -38.13 -42.42 -10.31
N ARG A 563 -38.09 -41.56 -11.33
CA ARG A 563 -38.93 -41.80 -12.54
C ARG A 563 -38.33 -41.21 -13.81
N ARG A 564 -38.57 -41.90 -14.94
CA ARG A 564 -38.40 -41.39 -16.30
C ARG A 564 -39.75 -40.96 -16.86
N SER A 565 -39.74 -39.98 -17.75
CA SER A 565 -40.69 -39.88 -18.87
C SER A 565 -40.00 -39.29 -20.10
N ARG A 566 -40.30 -39.84 -21.28
CA ARG A 566 -39.93 -39.30 -22.59
C ARG A 566 -41.23 -38.93 -23.32
N THR A 567 -41.22 -37.78 -23.99
CA THR A 567 -41.94 -37.44 -25.24
C THR A 567 -41.45 -36.01 -25.60
N ALA A 568 -41.02 -35.64 -26.81
CA ALA A 568 -41.59 -35.80 -28.16
C ALA A 568 -42.94 -35.05 -28.30
N ALA A 569 -43.18 -34.17 -29.28
CA ALA A 569 -42.39 -33.67 -30.42
C ALA A 569 -42.73 -32.16 -30.62
N GLY A 570 -42.37 -31.41 -31.67
CA GLY A 570 -41.63 -31.66 -32.92
C GLY A 570 -42.02 -30.62 -34.00
N SER A 571 -41.27 -30.56 -35.12
CA SER A 571 -41.46 -29.66 -36.30
C SER A 571 -41.34 -28.14 -36.03
N GLY A 572 -40.92 -27.29 -36.96
CA GLY A 572 -40.33 -27.43 -38.30
C GLY A 572 -39.79 -26.05 -38.74
N CYS A 573 -39.25 -25.74 -39.92
CA CYS A 573 -38.70 -26.46 -41.08
C CYS A 573 -38.55 -25.42 -42.22
N SER A 574 -37.35 -24.91 -42.50
CA SER A 574 -36.87 -24.41 -43.83
C SER A 574 -35.39 -24.01 -43.68
N ALA A 575 -34.40 -24.47 -44.47
CA ALA A 575 -34.23 -24.55 -45.93
C ALA A 575 -33.89 -23.18 -46.57
N SER A 576 -32.95 -23.03 -47.52
CA SER A 576 -32.18 -24.01 -48.32
C SER A 576 -30.90 -23.37 -48.94
N THR A 577 -29.87 -24.02 -49.52
CA THR A 577 -29.28 -25.38 -49.41
C THR A 577 -27.92 -25.47 -50.16
N ARG A 578 -26.99 -26.34 -49.70
CA ARG A 578 -25.83 -26.95 -50.46
C ARG A 578 -24.66 -25.98 -50.81
N SER A 579 -23.45 -26.41 -51.21
CA SER A 579 -22.87 -27.73 -51.61
C SER A 579 -21.33 -27.75 -51.32
N ARG A 580 -20.52 -28.83 -51.39
CA ARG A 580 -20.70 -30.30 -51.50
C ARG A 580 -19.39 -30.99 -51.02
N SER A 581 -19.48 -32.26 -50.60
CA SER A 581 -18.37 -33.18 -50.30
C SER A 581 -17.92 -33.96 -51.59
N PRO A 582 -16.88 -34.86 -51.62
CA PRO A 582 -16.27 -35.61 -50.49
C PRO A 582 -14.75 -35.89 -50.51
N SER A 583 -14.31 -36.64 -49.47
CA SER A 583 -13.05 -37.40 -49.33
C SER A 583 -13.31 -38.89 -49.69
N PRO A 584 -12.48 -39.92 -49.34
CA PRO A 584 -11.09 -39.96 -48.83
C PRO A 584 -10.17 -40.97 -49.57
N THR A 585 -8.88 -41.08 -49.20
CA THR A 585 -8.11 -42.33 -49.39
C THR A 585 -6.93 -42.47 -48.41
N THR A 586 -6.63 -43.71 -48.00
CA THR A 586 -5.48 -44.16 -47.19
C THR A 586 -4.26 -44.49 -48.06
N TRP A 587 -3.08 -44.79 -47.47
CA TRP A 587 -2.22 -45.96 -47.78
C TRP A 587 -1.10 -46.12 -46.71
N CYS A 588 -0.18 -47.08 -46.83
CA CYS A 588 0.61 -47.63 -45.70
C CYS A 588 2.06 -48.04 -46.05
N CYS A 589 2.85 -48.45 -45.03
CA CYS A 589 4.16 -49.15 -45.09
C CYS A 589 5.39 -48.30 -45.52
N THR A 590 6.66 -48.56 -45.14
CA THR A 590 7.29 -49.57 -44.23
C THR A 590 8.61 -49.05 -43.62
N ALA A 591 9.28 -49.84 -42.75
CA ALA A 591 10.47 -49.44 -41.97
C ALA A 591 11.84 -49.86 -42.55
N ALA A 592 12.92 -49.27 -42.02
CA ALA A 592 14.29 -49.82 -42.06
C ALA A 592 15.10 -49.41 -40.79
N ARG A 593 16.13 -50.18 -40.44
CA ARG A 593 17.11 -49.91 -39.36
C ARG A 593 18.51 -49.71 -39.95
N HIS A 594 19.44 -49.08 -39.22
CA HIS A 594 20.89 -49.38 -39.03
C HIS A 594 21.58 -48.15 -38.37
N SER A 595 22.82 -48.22 -37.85
CA SER A 595 23.26 -48.89 -36.62
C SER A 595 24.71 -48.49 -36.27
N ARG A 596 25.00 -48.10 -35.01
CA ARG A 596 26.34 -47.75 -34.48
C ARG A 596 26.95 -46.47 -35.14
N THR A 597 27.99 -45.79 -34.62
CA THR A 597 28.85 -46.02 -33.44
C THR A 597 29.31 -44.68 -32.83
N THR A 598 29.67 -44.67 -31.54
CA THR A 598 30.55 -43.70 -30.86
C THR A 598 31.97 -43.70 -31.46
N PRO A 599 32.78 -42.63 -31.34
CA PRO A 599 33.48 -42.33 -30.08
C PRO A 599 33.61 -40.86 -29.66
N THR A 600 34.08 -40.70 -28.43
CA THR A 600 34.46 -39.48 -27.71
C THR A 600 35.69 -38.77 -28.29
N ALA A 601 35.71 -37.45 -28.15
CA ALA A 601 36.79 -36.73 -27.46
C ALA A 601 36.13 -35.73 -26.48
#